data_AF-A0A9I3KAA4-F1
#
_entry.id   AF-A0A9I3KAA4-F1
#
_cell.length_a   1.000
_cell.length_b   1.000
_cell.length_c   1.000
_cell.angle_alpha   90.00
_cell.angle_beta   90.00
_cell.angle_gamma   90.00
#
_symmetry.space_group_name_H-M   'P 1'
#
loop_
_entity.id
_entity.type
_entity.pdbx_description
1 polymer ?
#
loop_
_entity_poly.entity_id
_entity_poly.type
_entity_poly.pdbx_seq_one_letter_code
_entity_poly.pdbx_strand_id
1 'polypeptide(L)'
;MKFNFSLLLLYGLLLMLARSASHAKPLREGDSQLIARLQRYKRQFSLNFGATHEDGYGTDVNAEAIASLWKSQSGNTKLDGSASYTQHFGGLSGDGRDYRLKLKVVFTR
;
A
#
# COMPACT_ATOMS: atom_id res chain seq x y z
N MET A 1 -25.81 -20.55 24.72
CA MET A 1 -25.06 -19.50 23.98
C MET A 1 -24.45 -18.54 24.99
N LYS A 2 -23.12 -18.36 25.01
CA LYS A 2 -22.44 -17.39 25.88
C LYS A 2 -22.39 -16.05 25.15
N PHE A 3 -23.12 -15.04 25.64
CA PHE A 3 -23.08 -13.69 25.07
C PHE A 3 -21.81 -12.97 25.54
N ASN A 4 -20.93 -12.63 24.60
CA ASN A 4 -19.67 -11.96 24.89
C ASN A 4 -19.90 -10.43 24.96
N PHE A 5 -20.18 -9.93 26.16
CA PHE A 5 -20.47 -8.52 26.42
C PHE A 5 -19.34 -7.57 25.92
N SER A 6 -18.10 -8.04 25.97
CA SER A 6 -16.92 -7.33 25.42
C SER A 6 -17.02 -7.10 23.91
N LEU A 7 -17.55 -8.06 23.14
CA LEU A 7 -17.72 -7.93 21.69
C LEU A 7 -18.76 -6.85 21.35
N LEU A 8 -19.80 -6.74 22.18
CA LEU A 8 -20.88 -5.77 22.01
C LEU A 8 -20.41 -4.35 22.32
N LEU A 9 -19.57 -4.19 23.34
CA LEU A 9 -18.90 -2.91 23.65
C LEU A 9 -17.94 -2.47 22.53
N LEU A 10 -17.17 -3.41 21.96
CA LEU A 10 -16.26 -3.11 20.84
C LEU A 10 -17.03 -2.64 19.60
N TYR A 11 -18.14 -3.30 19.28
CA TYR A 11 -19.02 -2.88 18.17
C TYR A 11 -19.64 -1.50 18.41
N GLY A 12 -20.08 -1.22 19.64
CA GLY A 12 -20.61 0.09 20.02
C GLY A 12 -19.59 1.22 19.85
N LEU A 13 -18.34 0.97 20.26
CA LEU A 13 -17.23 1.91 20.09
C LEU A 13 -16.92 2.17 18.60
N LEU A 14 -16.87 1.12 17.78
CA LEU A 14 -16.65 1.22 16.33
C LEU A 14 -17.75 2.05 15.64
N LEU A 15 -19.02 1.85 16.02
CA LEU A 15 -20.14 2.62 15.46
C LEU A 15 -20.10 4.10 15.86
N MET A 16 -19.64 4.42 17.06
CA MET A 16 -19.47 5.80 17.51
C MET A 16 -18.33 6.51 16.75
N LEU A 17 -17.18 5.85 16.60
CA LEU A 17 -16.03 6.39 15.88
C LEU A 17 -16.32 6.59 14.38
N ALA A 18 -17.12 5.71 13.78
CA ALA A 18 -17.54 5.84 12.39
C ALA A 18 -18.38 7.12 12.13
N ARG A 19 -19.16 7.58 13.10
CA ARG A 19 -19.94 8.83 12.95
C ARG A 19 -19.07 10.08 13.07
N SER A 20 -18.03 10.04 13.88
CA SER A 20 -17.10 11.16 14.08
C SER A 20 -16.25 11.46 12.83
N ALA A 21 -16.01 10.44 11.98
CA ALA A 21 -15.23 10.60 10.74
C ALA A 21 -16.00 11.29 9.59
N SER A 22 -17.31 11.49 9.74
CA SER A 22 -18.19 11.96 8.65
C SER A 22 -18.38 13.48 8.56
N HIS A 23 -17.75 14.26 9.45
CA HIS A 23 -17.78 15.73 9.37
C HIS A 23 -16.72 16.26 8.40
N ALA A 24 -16.87 15.93 7.12
CA ALA A 24 -16.18 16.66 6.06
C ALA A 24 -16.94 17.97 5.78
N LYS A 25 -16.29 19.10 6.04
CA LYS A 25 -16.79 20.44 5.71
C LYS A 25 -17.13 20.49 4.20
N PRO A 26 -18.34 20.92 3.79
CA PRO A 26 -18.66 20.98 2.36
C PRO A 26 -17.75 22.01 1.68
N LEU A 27 -17.04 21.56 0.65
CA LEU A 27 -16.16 22.41 -0.16
C LEU A 27 -17.03 23.34 -1.02
N ARG A 28 -16.69 24.63 -1.00
CA ARG A 28 -17.37 25.68 -1.76
C ARG A 28 -17.18 25.41 -3.26
N GLU A 29 -18.24 25.57 -4.05
CA GLU A 29 -18.30 25.14 -5.46
C GLU A 29 -17.21 25.75 -6.38
N GLY A 30 -16.65 26.91 -6.01
CA GLY A 30 -15.51 27.53 -6.68
C GLY A 30 -14.15 26.87 -6.39
N ASP A 31 -13.99 26.26 -5.21
CA ASP A 31 -12.78 25.52 -4.84
C ASP A 31 -12.76 24.14 -5.53
N SER A 32 -13.93 23.61 -5.90
CA SER A 32 -14.09 22.33 -6.59
C SER A 32 -13.37 22.28 -7.92
N GLN A 33 -13.31 23.37 -8.69
CA GLN A 33 -12.65 23.38 -10.01
C GLN A 33 -11.12 23.52 -9.92
N LEU A 34 -10.62 24.32 -8.98
CA LEU A 34 -9.18 24.40 -8.69
C LEU A 34 -8.69 23.09 -8.08
N ILE A 35 -9.44 22.53 -7.13
CA ILE A 35 -9.18 21.21 -6.58
C ILE A 35 -9.29 20.17 -7.70
N ALA A 36 -10.27 20.20 -8.61
CA ALA A 36 -10.38 19.24 -9.72
C ALA A 36 -9.19 19.29 -10.72
N ARG A 37 -8.64 20.47 -11.02
CA ARG A 37 -7.40 20.57 -11.84
C ARG A 37 -6.15 20.11 -11.08
N LEU A 38 -6.14 20.24 -9.76
CA LEU A 38 -5.10 19.69 -8.88
C LEU A 38 -5.34 18.21 -8.53
N GLN A 39 -6.56 17.70 -8.72
CA GLN A 39 -6.97 16.36 -8.36
C GLN A 39 -6.51 15.38 -9.42
N ARG A 40 -5.50 14.62 -9.03
CA ARG A 40 -5.06 13.38 -9.64
C ARG A 40 -4.42 13.57 -11.02
N TYR A 41 -3.15 13.93 -10.97
CA TYR A 41 -2.20 12.98 -11.54
C TYR A 41 -2.44 11.64 -10.81
N LYS A 42 -3.26 10.76 -11.40
CA LYS A 42 -3.50 9.42 -10.84
C LYS A 42 -2.16 8.71 -10.88
N ARG A 43 -1.43 8.73 -9.76
CA ARG A 43 -0.16 8.01 -9.65
C ARG A 43 -0.50 6.54 -9.82
N GLN A 44 -0.15 6.02 -10.99
CA GLN A 44 -0.25 4.60 -11.24
C GLN A 44 0.86 3.95 -10.42
N PHE A 45 0.46 3.23 -9.38
CA PHE A 45 1.35 2.32 -8.69
C PHE A 45 0.92 0.90 -9.04
N SER A 46 1.91 0.05 -9.30
CA SER A 46 1.75 -1.38 -9.46
C SER A 46 2.27 -2.03 -8.20
N LEU A 47 1.52 -3.02 -7.70
CA LEU A 47 1.86 -3.72 -6.49
C LEU A 47 1.64 -5.21 -6.75
N ASN A 48 2.74 -5.95 -6.78
CA ASN A 48 2.76 -7.39 -7.01
C ASN A 48 3.09 -8.08 -5.69
N PHE A 49 2.28 -9.04 -5.29
CA PHE A 49 2.56 -9.89 -4.14
C PHE A 49 2.40 -11.34 -4.56
N GLY A 50 3.29 -12.19 -4.10
CA GLY A 50 3.29 -13.59 -4.43
C GLY A 50 3.82 -14.40 -3.26
N ALA A 51 3.33 -15.64 -3.17
CA ALA A 51 3.90 -16.66 -2.33
C ALA A 51 3.99 -17.95 -3.14
N THR A 52 5.14 -18.60 -3.09
CA THR A 52 5.37 -19.89 -3.73
C THR A 52 5.80 -20.86 -2.65
N HIS A 53 5.10 -21.98 -2.52
CA HIS A 53 5.42 -23.02 -1.56
C HIS A 53 5.90 -24.26 -2.31
N GLU A 54 7.06 -24.78 -1.93
CA GLU A 54 7.64 -25.99 -2.49
C GLU A 54 7.84 -27.03 -1.38
N ASP A 55 7.24 -28.21 -1.60
CA ASP A 55 7.27 -29.31 -0.65
C ASP A 55 8.73 -29.76 -0.40
N GLY A 56 9.19 -29.60 0.85
CA GLY A 56 10.56 -29.93 1.27
C GLY A 56 11.57 -28.78 1.20
N TYR A 57 11.24 -27.67 0.52
CA TYR A 57 12.13 -26.51 0.32
C TYR A 57 11.65 -25.23 0.98
N GLY A 58 10.36 -25.11 1.33
CA GLY A 58 9.85 -23.98 2.09
C GLY A 58 8.90 -23.07 1.31
N THR A 59 8.68 -21.87 1.82
CA THR A 59 7.77 -20.85 1.28
C THR A 59 8.54 -19.59 0.94
N ASP A 60 8.56 -19.22 -0.32
CA ASP A 60 9.08 -17.96 -0.82
C ASP A 60 7.96 -16.92 -0.90
N VAL A 61 8.12 -15.81 -0.20
CA VAL A 61 7.22 -14.67 -0.27
C VAL A 61 7.92 -13.53 -0.99
N ASN A 62 7.22 -12.91 -1.95
CA ASN A 62 7.69 -11.71 -2.64
C ASN A 62 6.65 -10.60 -2.62
N ALA A 63 7.14 -9.37 -2.59
CA ALA A 63 6.37 -8.16 -2.62
C ALA A 63 7.13 -7.13 -3.47
N GLU A 64 6.48 -6.53 -4.45
CA GLU A 64 7.08 -5.50 -5.28
C GLU A 64 6.11 -4.34 -5.45
N ALA A 65 6.55 -3.15 -5.08
CA ALA A 65 5.83 -1.89 -5.26
C ALA A 65 6.57 -1.04 -6.29
N ILE A 66 5.88 -0.60 -7.33
CA ILE A 66 6.40 0.29 -8.37
C ILE A 66 5.49 1.49 -8.46
N ALA A 67 6.03 2.71 -8.46
CA ALA A 67 5.24 3.93 -8.58
C ALA A 67 6.00 5.02 -9.32
N SER A 68 5.28 5.76 -10.18
CA SER A 68 5.78 7.03 -10.69
C SER A 68 5.59 8.11 -9.61
N LEU A 69 6.71 8.57 -9.06
CA LEU A 69 6.75 9.50 -7.93
C LEU A 69 6.45 10.93 -8.38
N TRP A 70 7.00 11.34 -9.52
CA TRP A 70 6.83 12.68 -10.06
C TRP A 70 7.01 12.72 -11.58
N LYS A 71 6.33 13.66 -12.24
CA LYS A 71 6.48 13.97 -13.65
C LYS A 71 6.30 15.48 -13.86
N SER A 72 7.19 16.11 -14.62
CA SER A 72 7.04 17.52 -14.98
C SER A 72 5.80 17.76 -15.81
N GLN A 73 5.21 18.96 -15.68
CA GLN A 73 4.05 19.37 -16.46
C GLN A 73 4.32 19.38 -17.98
N SER A 74 5.57 19.66 -18.39
CA SER A 74 6.03 19.56 -19.78
C SER A 74 6.32 18.13 -20.24
N GLY A 75 6.26 17.14 -19.36
CA GLY A 75 6.49 15.72 -19.67
C GLY A 75 7.95 15.28 -19.87
N ASN A 76 8.90 16.22 -19.94
CA ASN A 76 10.29 15.93 -20.27
C ASN A 76 11.06 15.25 -19.13
N THR A 77 10.71 15.54 -17.88
CA THR A 77 11.37 14.94 -16.71
C THR A 77 10.40 14.07 -15.92
N LYS A 78 10.88 12.92 -15.44
CA LYS A 78 10.14 12.01 -14.57
C LYS A 78 11.03 11.37 -13.52
N LEU A 79 10.42 11.00 -12.41
CA LEU A 79 11.03 10.29 -11.30
C LEU A 79 10.18 9.05 -11.00
N ASP A 80 10.75 7.88 -11.24
CA ASP A 80 10.12 6.59 -10.97
C ASP A 80 10.79 5.92 -9.76
N GLY A 81 10.01 5.22 -8.94
CA GLY A 81 10.47 4.51 -7.75
C GLY A 81 9.97 3.08 -7.73
N SER A 82 10.78 2.16 -7.23
CA SER A 82 10.42 0.76 -7.02
C SER A 82 11.06 0.22 -5.75
N ALA A 83 10.32 -0.63 -5.06
CA ALA A 83 10.74 -1.34 -3.86
C ALA A 83 10.36 -2.80 -4.02
N SER A 84 11.31 -3.72 -3.82
CA SER A 84 11.08 -5.15 -3.84
C SER A 84 11.52 -5.75 -2.52
N TYR A 85 10.69 -6.59 -1.94
CA TYR A 85 10.98 -7.37 -0.75
C TYR A 85 10.79 -8.85 -1.09
N THR A 86 11.74 -9.68 -0.68
CA THR A 86 11.65 -11.13 -0.85
C THR A 86 12.09 -11.77 0.45
N GLN A 87 11.34 -12.74 0.94
CA GLN A 87 11.66 -13.48 2.15
C GLN A 87 11.41 -14.95 1.94
N HIS A 88 12.42 -15.75 2.25
CA HIS A 88 12.32 -17.21 2.22
C HIS A 88 12.00 -17.74 3.62
N PHE A 89 11.14 -18.76 3.70
CA PHE A 89 10.71 -19.39 4.95
C PHE A 89 10.78 -20.92 4.85
N GLY A 90 11.69 -21.56 5.58
CA GLY A 90 11.73 -23.03 5.71
C GLY A 90 12.65 -23.74 4.70
N GLY A 91 12.62 -25.08 4.69
CA GLY A 91 13.46 -25.94 3.84
C GLY A 91 14.51 -26.77 4.58
N LEU A 92 14.91 -27.92 4.01
CA LEU A 92 15.87 -28.90 4.56
C LEU A 92 17.28 -28.34 4.86
N SER A 93 17.61 -27.12 4.45
CA SER A 93 18.97 -26.54 4.55
C SER A 93 19.06 -25.21 5.32
N GLY A 94 18.04 -24.78 6.06
CA GLY A 94 18.30 -23.75 7.07
C GLY A 94 17.09 -22.93 7.51
N ASP A 95 17.11 -22.66 8.81
CA ASP A 95 16.36 -21.61 9.52
C ASP A 95 16.86 -20.21 9.08
N GLY A 96 16.85 -19.99 7.77
CA GLY A 96 17.40 -18.81 7.14
C GLY A 96 16.36 -17.71 7.09
N ARG A 97 16.43 -16.76 8.01
CA ARG A 97 15.80 -15.44 7.88
C ARG A 97 16.50 -14.64 6.78
N ASP A 98 16.59 -15.19 5.57
CA ASP A 98 17.14 -14.48 4.41
C ASP A 98 16.02 -13.61 3.84
N TYR A 99 16.10 -12.33 4.18
CA TYR A 99 15.24 -11.31 3.61
C TYR A 99 16.08 -10.41 2.72
N ARG A 100 15.54 -10.09 1.56
CA ARG A 100 16.15 -9.19 0.59
C ARG A 100 15.23 -8.01 0.35
N LEU A 101 15.74 -6.81 0.65
CA LEU A 101 15.11 -5.56 0.27
C LEU A 101 15.90 -4.93 -0.88
N LYS A 102 15.20 -4.53 -1.94
CA LYS A 102 15.75 -3.76 -3.05
C LYS A 102 14.96 -2.47 -3.18
N LEU A 103 15.67 -1.35 -3.28
CA LEU A 103 15.09 -0.05 -3.56
C LEU A 103 15.78 0.50 -4.81
N LYS A 104 14.99 0.98 -5.77
CA LYS A 104 15.50 1.59 -7.00
C LYS A 104 14.70 2.85 -7.30
N VAL A 105 15.43 3.94 -7.49
CA VAL A 105 14.89 5.24 -7.91
C VAL A 105 15.54 5.58 -9.25
N VAL A 106 14.73 5.94 -10.23
CA VAL A 106 15.18 6.26 -11.59
C VAL A 106 14.71 7.67 -11.92
N PHE A 107 15.66 8.53 -12.24
CA PHE A 107 15.40 9.85 -12.80
C PHE A 107 15.59 9.81 -14.32
N THR A 108 14.66 10.40 -15.05
CA THR A 108 14.75 10.53 -16.51
C THR A 108 14.52 12.00 -16.87
N ARG A 109 15.33 12.53 -17.78
CA ARG A 109 15.30 13.91 -18.27
C ARG A 109 15.12 13.96 -19.77
#